data_AF-A0AAN6D0F9-F1
#
_entry.id   AF-A0AAN6D0F9-F1
#
_cell.length_a   1.000
_cell.length_b   1.000
_cell.length_c   1.000
_cell.angle_alpha   90.00
_cell.angle_beta   90.00
_cell.angle_gamma   90.00
#
_symmetry.space_group_name_H-M   'P 1'
#
loop_
_entity.id
_entity.type
_entity.pdbx_description
1 polymer ?
#
loop_
_entity_poly.entity_id
_entity_poly.type
_entity_poly.pdbx_seq_one_letter_code
_entity_poly.pdbx_strand_id
1 'polypeptide(L)'
;MEGFEDGLVLTPILATSKIPILALIIGYCYKDLPPSTVPPILSTLVQLIEHNDLRESQTELISLYFPSLKEILKLIEDAVTSFAKEMNTQTPTEVANDVKAVQKYLLNSLWSITSLDMFHDFVSGVNRLLVDYENTPKNESVDKGTQPEKLLTSSSFLGRFVYNIAIAFEVLVFDDTVELWNTFLKYREETKELWSNLNGHEVRQSHHDEPQTQWQRQVLRNSGLLDARVDGSRQQVISQIDLAQMLEQQVQIMQKYSPPPPQELETKRL
;
A
#
# COMPACT_ATOMS: atom_id res chain seq x y z
N MET A 1 -26.34 -12.44 20.17
CA MET A 1 -26.00 -11.41 19.16
C MET A 1 -25.03 -10.48 19.85
N GLU A 2 -23.77 -10.87 19.92
CA GLU A 2 -22.68 -9.99 20.37
C GLU A 2 -22.23 -9.19 19.16
N GLY A 3 -22.21 -7.87 19.30
CA GLY A 3 -21.71 -6.97 18.28
C GLY A 3 -20.20 -7.13 18.19
N PHE A 4 -19.71 -7.54 17.03
CA PHE A 4 -18.30 -7.46 16.70
C PHE A 4 -17.92 -5.98 16.62
N GLU A 5 -17.16 -5.47 17.59
CA GLU A 5 -16.57 -4.14 17.48
C GLU A 5 -15.37 -4.23 16.53
N ASP A 6 -15.51 -3.69 15.32
CA ASP A 6 -14.41 -3.54 14.38
C ASP A 6 -13.36 -2.57 14.94
N GLY A 7 -12.20 -3.12 15.33
CA GLY A 7 -11.09 -2.33 15.86
C GLY A 7 -10.38 -1.54 14.77
N LEU A 8 -10.23 -0.23 14.94
CA LEU A 8 -9.45 0.63 14.06
C LEU A 8 -8.14 1.00 14.73
N VAL A 9 -7.03 0.77 14.06
CA VAL A 9 -5.71 1.20 14.53
C VAL A 9 -5.22 2.32 13.63
N LEU A 10 -4.99 3.48 14.25
CA LEU A 10 -4.67 4.71 13.54
C LEU A 10 -3.17 4.97 13.61
N THR A 11 -2.47 4.75 12.50
CA THR A 11 -1.06 5.13 12.37
C THR A 11 -0.95 6.52 11.76
N PRO A 12 0.10 7.31 12.03
CA PRO A 12 0.18 8.67 11.54
C PRO A 12 0.11 8.77 10.00
N ILE A 13 0.89 7.93 9.30
CA ILE A 13 1.01 7.95 7.83
C ILE A 13 0.94 6.55 7.22
N LEU A 14 1.38 5.52 7.95
CA LEU A 14 1.68 4.22 7.37
C LEU A 14 0.47 3.27 7.39
N ALA A 15 -0.23 3.14 6.27
CA ALA A 15 -1.30 2.17 6.10
C ALA A 15 -0.83 0.92 5.34
N THR A 16 -1.58 -0.17 5.48
CA THR A 16 -1.29 -1.43 4.77
C THR A 16 -1.36 -1.27 3.24
N SER A 17 -2.26 -0.42 2.74
CA SER A 17 -2.40 -0.06 1.32
C SER A 17 -1.17 0.65 0.73
N LYS A 18 -0.28 1.19 1.57
CA LYS A 18 0.96 1.86 1.13
C LYS A 18 2.12 0.88 0.87
N ILE A 19 2.03 -0.34 1.38
CA ILE A 19 3.07 -1.38 1.19
C ILE A 19 3.16 -1.82 -0.29
N PRO A 20 2.05 -2.09 -1.02
CA PRO A 20 2.09 -2.33 -2.47
C PRO A 20 2.65 -1.16 -3.28
N ILE A 21 2.30 0.07 -2.91
CA ILE A 21 2.82 1.29 -3.56
C ILE A 21 4.35 1.34 -3.41
N LEU A 22 4.84 1.03 -2.21
CA LEU A 22 6.27 0.97 -1.90
C LEU A 22 6.98 -0.10 -2.72
N ALA A 23 6.40 -1.30 -2.86
CA ALA A 23 6.93 -2.37 -3.69
C ALA A 23 7.04 -1.96 -5.17
N LEU A 24 6.06 -1.25 -5.72
CA LEU A 24 6.12 -0.73 -7.09
C LEU A 24 7.22 0.33 -7.27
N ILE A 25 7.39 1.22 -6.29
CA ILE A 25 8.47 2.22 -6.31
C ILE A 25 9.84 1.53 -6.26
N ILE A 26 10.00 0.50 -5.44
CA ILE A 26 11.21 -0.33 -5.40
C ILE A 26 11.47 -0.92 -6.80
N GLY A 27 10.48 -1.56 -7.42
CA GLY A 27 10.62 -2.14 -8.77
C GLY A 27 10.99 -1.11 -9.84
N TYR A 28 10.45 0.10 -9.74
CA TYR A 28 10.85 1.21 -10.60
C TYR A 28 12.31 1.63 -10.40
N CYS A 29 12.80 1.64 -9.16
CA CYS A 29 14.17 2.04 -8.82
C CYS A 29 15.22 0.99 -9.19
N TYR A 30 14.89 -0.30 -9.08
CA TYR A 30 15.76 -1.42 -9.47
C TYR A 30 15.61 -1.83 -10.95
N LYS A 31 14.67 -1.24 -11.70
CA LYS A 31 14.34 -1.58 -13.10
C LYS A 31 13.88 -3.03 -13.31
N ASP A 32 13.19 -3.59 -12.33
CA ASP A 32 12.57 -4.92 -12.44
C ASP A 32 11.27 -4.93 -13.27
N LEU A 33 10.79 -3.74 -13.66
CA LEU A 33 9.56 -3.56 -14.43
C LEU A 33 9.85 -3.45 -15.93
N PRO A 34 8.99 -4.01 -16.82
CA PRO A 34 9.11 -3.84 -18.25
C PRO A 34 9.11 -2.35 -18.65
N PRO A 35 10.01 -1.90 -19.54
CA PRO A 35 10.19 -0.48 -19.84
C PRO A 35 8.94 0.17 -20.47
N SER A 36 8.14 -0.60 -21.21
CA SER A 36 6.84 -0.22 -21.77
C SER A 36 5.81 0.16 -20.70
N THR A 37 5.89 -0.47 -19.51
CA THR A 37 4.94 -0.26 -18.42
C THR A 37 5.34 0.87 -17.48
N VAL A 38 6.56 1.39 -17.57
CA VAL A 38 7.04 2.42 -16.64
C VAL A 38 6.16 3.69 -16.66
N PRO A 39 5.82 4.28 -17.83
CA PRO A 39 4.96 5.46 -17.86
C PRO A 39 3.56 5.25 -17.24
N PRO A 40 2.77 4.21 -17.60
CA PRO A 40 1.46 4.01 -16.97
C PRO A 40 1.58 3.70 -15.47
N ILE A 41 2.60 2.97 -15.03
CA ILE A 41 2.81 2.69 -13.60
C ILE A 41 3.13 3.96 -12.82
N LEU A 42 3.94 4.87 -13.35
CA LEU A 42 4.20 6.16 -12.69
C LEU A 42 2.92 6.99 -12.58
N SER A 43 2.07 6.99 -13.60
CA SER A 43 0.76 7.67 -13.54
C SER A 43 -0.15 7.05 -12.47
N THR A 44 -0.23 5.72 -12.44
CA THR A 44 -0.92 4.96 -11.38
C THR A 44 -0.39 5.30 -9.99
N LEU A 45 0.93 5.37 -9.80
CA LEU A 45 1.53 5.72 -8.51
C LEU A 45 1.13 7.13 -8.07
N VAL A 46 1.09 8.09 -8.99
CA VAL A 46 0.61 9.45 -8.68
C VAL A 46 -0.85 9.42 -8.25
N GLN A 47 -1.72 8.69 -8.97
CA GLN A 47 -3.14 8.55 -8.63
C GLN A 47 -3.35 7.92 -7.24
N LEU A 48 -2.59 6.87 -6.92
CA LEU A 48 -2.66 6.17 -5.63
C LEU A 48 -2.10 7.00 -4.47
N ILE A 49 -1.14 7.90 -4.71
CA ILE A 49 -0.53 8.74 -3.67
C ILE A 49 -1.34 10.03 -3.43
N GLU A 50 -1.86 10.65 -4.48
CA GLU A 50 -2.62 11.90 -4.39
C GLU A 50 -4.12 11.69 -4.16
N HIS A 51 -4.61 10.46 -4.26
CA HIS A 51 -6.04 10.14 -4.18
C HIS A 51 -6.84 10.95 -5.22
N ASN A 52 -6.29 11.11 -6.43
CA ASN A 52 -6.74 12.10 -7.41
C ASN A 52 -7.79 11.56 -8.39
N ASP A 53 -8.77 10.81 -7.90
CA ASP A 53 -9.94 10.42 -8.70
C ASP A 53 -11.19 11.12 -8.15
N LEU A 54 -11.70 12.09 -8.91
CA LEU A 54 -12.90 12.87 -8.58
C LEU A 54 -14.16 12.03 -8.83
N ARG A 55 -14.29 10.86 -8.20
CA ARG A 55 -15.50 10.03 -8.32
C ARG A 55 -16.52 10.44 -7.27
N GLU A 56 -17.78 10.51 -7.71
CA GLU A 56 -18.85 11.24 -7.01
C GLU A 56 -19.52 10.44 -5.87
N SER A 57 -19.22 9.15 -5.69
CA SER A 57 -19.92 8.32 -4.69
C SER A 57 -19.10 8.02 -3.42
N GLN A 58 -19.79 7.95 -2.27
CA GLN A 58 -19.16 7.71 -0.95
C GLN A 58 -18.43 6.36 -0.84
N THR A 59 -18.93 5.32 -1.51
CA THR A 59 -18.27 4.00 -1.56
C THR A 59 -16.97 4.05 -2.36
N GLU A 60 -16.90 4.92 -3.37
CA GLU A 60 -15.69 5.14 -4.17
C GLU A 60 -14.63 5.93 -3.38
N LEU A 61 -15.02 6.81 -2.45
CA LEU A 61 -14.06 7.52 -1.59
C LEU A 61 -13.29 6.57 -0.68
N ILE A 62 -13.96 5.59 -0.05
CA ILE A 62 -13.26 4.62 0.81
C ILE A 62 -12.29 3.78 -0.03
N SER A 63 -12.72 3.32 -1.20
CA SER A 63 -11.85 2.57 -2.14
C SER A 63 -10.68 3.41 -2.65
N LEU A 64 -10.87 4.72 -2.82
CA LEU A 64 -9.84 5.65 -3.25
C LEU A 64 -8.72 5.82 -2.22
N TYR A 65 -9.06 6.00 -0.94
CA TYR A 65 -8.09 6.18 0.15
C TYR A 65 -7.54 4.86 0.71
N PHE A 66 -8.36 3.81 0.69
CA PHE A 66 -8.03 2.50 1.25
C PHE A 66 -8.26 1.38 0.23
N PRO A 67 -7.54 1.37 -0.91
CA PRO A 67 -7.74 0.38 -1.95
C PRO A 67 -7.32 -1.02 -1.49
N SER A 68 -8.16 -2.00 -1.78
CA SER A 68 -7.82 -3.41 -1.68
C SER A 68 -6.70 -3.76 -2.68
N LEU A 69 -5.97 -4.83 -2.40
CA LEU A 69 -4.87 -5.23 -3.29
C LEU A 69 -5.38 -5.62 -4.68
N LYS A 70 -6.61 -6.16 -4.76
CA LYS A 70 -7.27 -6.48 -6.03
C LYS A 70 -7.58 -5.24 -6.85
N GLU A 71 -8.01 -4.15 -6.21
CA GLU A 71 -8.27 -2.88 -6.88
C GLU A 71 -6.98 -2.28 -7.43
N ILE A 72 -5.88 -2.32 -6.68
CA ILE A 72 -4.56 -1.88 -7.17
C ILE A 72 -4.13 -2.68 -8.40
N LEU A 73 -4.27 -4.01 -8.37
CA LEU A 73 -3.91 -4.87 -9.51
C LEU A 73 -4.76 -4.57 -10.75
N LYS A 74 -6.06 -4.31 -10.57
CA LYS A 74 -6.96 -3.93 -11.65
C LYS A 74 -6.62 -2.55 -12.22
N LEU A 75 -6.33 -1.58 -11.36
CA LEU A 75 -5.95 -0.24 -11.78
C LEU A 75 -4.64 -0.26 -12.61
N ILE A 76 -3.69 -1.10 -12.22
CA ILE A 76 -2.46 -1.35 -13.01
C ILE A 76 -2.80 -1.94 -14.39
N GLU A 77 -3.67 -2.95 -14.44
CA GLU A 77 -4.11 -3.57 -15.69
C GLU A 77 -4.80 -2.56 -16.62
N ASP A 78 -5.72 -1.76 -16.08
CA ASP A 78 -6.45 -0.73 -16.81
C ASP A 78 -5.50 0.37 -17.33
N ALA A 79 -4.52 0.80 -16.52
CA ALA A 79 -3.54 1.83 -16.89
C ALA A 79 -2.60 1.36 -18.01
N VAL A 80 -2.04 0.14 -17.88
CA VAL A 80 -1.14 -0.42 -18.90
C VAL A 80 -1.90 -0.67 -20.21
N THR A 81 -3.13 -1.20 -20.12
CA THR A 81 -3.96 -1.47 -21.30
C THR A 81 -4.38 -0.19 -22.02
N SER A 82 -4.74 0.86 -21.28
CA SER A 82 -5.13 2.15 -21.86
C SER A 82 -3.95 2.84 -22.53
N PHE A 83 -2.79 2.85 -21.87
CA PHE A 83 -1.56 3.41 -22.44
C PHE A 83 -1.13 2.70 -23.73
N ALA A 84 -1.19 1.37 -23.76
CA ALA A 84 -0.84 0.60 -24.96
C ALA A 84 -1.79 0.87 -26.13
N LYS A 85 -3.10 1.05 -25.86
CA LYS A 85 -4.09 1.44 -26.89
C LYS A 85 -3.81 2.83 -27.45
N GLU A 86 -3.43 3.78 -26.61
CA GLU A 86 -3.11 5.15 -27.04
C GLU A 86 -1.84 5.19 -27.90
N MET A 87 -0.82 4.44 -27.51
CA MET A 87 0.46 4.43 -28.23
C MET A 87 0.41 3.60 -29.53
N ASN A 88 -0.53 2.66 -29.69
CA ASN A 88 -0.60 1.73 -30.85
C ASN A 88 0.72 0.97 -31.14
N THR A 89 1.59 0.86 -30.13
CA THR A 89 2.96 0.34 -30.29
C THR A 89 3.09 -1.15 -30.06
N GLN A 90 2.13 -1.78 -29.39
CA GLN A 90 2.23 -3.17 -28.91
C GLN A 90 1.06 -4.03 -29.40
N THR A 91 1.36 -5.32 -29.62
CA THR A 91 0.32 -6.31 -29.89
C THR A 91 -0.47 -6.65 -28.61
N PRO A 92 -1.74 -7.06 -28.71
CA PRO A 92 -2.55 -7.42 -27.53
C PRO A 92 -1.90 -8.50 -26.64
N THR A 93 -1.11 -9.40 -27.24
CA THR A 93 -0.36 -10.44 -26.54
C THR A 93 0.82 -9.89 -25.73
N GLU A 94 1.51 -8.88 -26.23
CA GLU A 94 2.62 -8.23 -25.51
C GLU A 94 2.09 -7.43 -24.32
N VAL A 95 1.00 -6.69 -24.50
CA VAL A 95 0.34 -5.94 -23.41
C VAL A 95 -0.10 -6.89 -22.30
N ALA A 96 -0.72 -8.02 -22.64
CA ALA A 96 -1.12 -9.01 -21.65
C ALA A 96 0.07 -9.63 -20.90
N ASN A 97 1.21 -9.81 -21.57
CA ASN A 97 2.44 -10.31 -20.93
C ASN A 97 3.05 -9.25 -19.99
N ASP A 98 3.05 -7.99 -20.41
CA ASP A 98 3.54 -6.86 -19.62
C ASP A 98 2.71 -6.67 -18.35
N VAL A 99 1.37 -6.70 -18.46
CA VAL A 99 0.46 -6.67 -17.29
C VAL A 99 0.77 -7.82 -16.34
N LYS A 100 0.85 -9.05 -16.86
CA LYS A 100 1.17 -10.23 -16.04
C LYS A 100 2.53 -10.11 -15.37
N ALA A 101 3.54 -9.56 -16.05
CA ALA A 101 4.87 -9.36 -15.51
C ALA A 101 4.85 -8.39 -14.32
N VAL A 102 4.16 -7.27 -14.43
CA VAL A 102 4.02 -6.29 -13.33
C VAL A 102 3.22 -6.89 -12.17
N GLN A 103 2.08 -7.54 -12.43
CA GLN A 103 1.28 -8.18 -11.40
C GLN A 103 2.07 -9.28 -10.67
N LYS A 104 2.82 -10.09 -11.43
CA LYS A 104 3.72 -11.13 -10.88
C LYS A 104 4.82 -10.52 -10.02
N TYR A 105 5.46 -9.45 -10.49
CA TYR A 105 6.48 -8.73 -9.72
C TYR A 105 5.90 -8.25 -8.37
N LEU A 106 4.79 -7.52 -8.42
CA LEU A 106 4.16 -6.96 -7.23
C LEU A 106 3.78 -8.06 -6.24
N LEU A 107 3.07 -9.09 -6.70
CA LEU A 107 2.65 -10.17 -5.82
C LEU A 107 3.83 -10.95 -5.27
N ASN A 108 4.85 -11.25 -6.06
CA ASN A 108 6.05 -11.92 -5.55
C ASN A 108 6.78 -11.08 -4.50
N SER A 109 6.84 -9.75 -4.67
CA SER A 109 7.43 -8.85 -3.69
C SER A 109 6.64 -8.83 -2.37
N LEU A 110 5.31 -8.96 -2.39
CA LEU A 110 4.50 -8.94 -1.17
C LEU A 110 4.46 -10.31 -0.46
N TRP A 111 4.42 -11.38 -1.24
CA TRP A 111 4.36 -12.76 -0.72
C TRP A 111 5.72 -13.29 -0.26
N SER A 112 6.84 -12.70 -0.72
CA SER A 112 8.18 -13.03 -0.22
C SER A 112 8.40 -12.60 1.24
N ILE A 113 7.67 -11.59 1.70
CA ILE A 113 7.75 -11.08 3.08
C ILE A 113 7.04 -12.06 4.01
N THR A 114 7.71 -13.09 4.52
CA THR A 114 7.05 -14.15 5.30
C THR A 114 7.15 -14.00 6.81
N SER A 115 7.93 -13.03 7.30
CA SER A 115 8.13 -12.77 8.73
C SER A 115 8.07 -11.29 9.05
N LEU A 116 7.80 -10.96 10.32
CA LEU A 116 7.84 -9.59 10.83
C LEU A 116 9.21 -8.94 10.63
N ASP A 117 10.28 -9.72 10.75
CA ASP A 117 11.67 -9.28 10.53
C ASP A 117 11.89 -8.89 9.06
N MET A 118 11.45 -9.73 8.12
CA MET A 118 11.47 -9.38 6.68
C MET A 118 10.59 -8.18 6.36
N PHE A 119 9.46 -8.01 7.06
CA PHE A 119 8.60 -6.85 6.90
C PHE A 119 9.30 -5.58 7.38
N HIS A 120 9.95 -5.64 8.53
CA HIS A 120 10.75 -4.55 9.06
C HIS A 120 11.91 -4.19 8.12
N ASP A 121 12.66 -5.18 7.64
CA ASP A 121 13.75 -4.97 6.68
C ASP A 121 13.27 -4.41 5.35
N PHE A 122 12.10 -4.85 4.88
CA PHE A 122 11.47 -4.33 3.67
C PHE A 122 11.14 -2.84 3.80
N VAL A 123 10.45 -2.44 4.88
CA VAL A 123 10.03 -1.05 5.07
C VAL A 123 11.20 -0.15 5.47
N SER A 124 12.09 -0.59 6.36
CA SER A 124 13.28 0.19 6.75
C SER A 124 14.31 0.31 5.62
N GLY A 125 14.37 -0.70 4.73
CA GLY A 125 15.27 -0.74 3.58
C GLY A 125 15.00 0.34 2.54
N VAL A 126 13.83 0.98 2.55
CA VAL A 126 13.46 2.00 1.54
C VAL A 126 14.25 3.29 1.65
N ASN A 127 14.88 3.54 2.81
CA ASN A 127 15.86 4.60 2.98
C ASN A 127 17.02 4.50 1.98
N ARG A 128 17.36 3.28 1.52
CA ARG A 128 18.41 3.07 0.51
C ARG A 128 18.04 3.61 -0.88
N LEU A 129 16.76 3.88 -1.14
CA LEU A 129 16.30 4.50 -2.39
C LEU A 129 16.55 6.00 -2.41
N LEU A 130 16.84 6.63 -1.25
CA LEU A 130 16.98 8.07 -1.13
C LEU A 130 18.45 8.50 -1.27
N VAL A 131 18.72 9.47 -2.15
CA VAL A 131 20.05 10.07 -2.32
C VAL A 131 20.55 10.69 -1.01
N ASP A 132 19.65 11.33 -0.26
CA ASP A 132 20.00 12.08 0.95
C ASP A 132 20.48 11.16 2.09
N TYR A 133 20.03 9.91 2.11
CA TYR A 133 20.43 8.89 3.08
C TYR A 133 21.82 8.31 2.78
N GLU A 134 22.29 8.42 1.53
CA GLU A 134 23.60 7.92 1.09
C GLU A 134 24.79 8.65 1.74
N ASN A 135 24.53 9.82 2.35
CA ASN A 135 25.51 10.63 3.08
C ASN A 135 25.66 10.24 4.57
N THR A 136 24.91 9.24 5.06
CA THR A 136 25.19 8.62 6.37
C THR A 136 26.35 7.63 6.22
N PRO A 137 27.31 7.57 7.17
CA PRO A 137 28.51 6.76 7.01
C PRO A 137 28.13 5.29 6.85
N LYS A 138 28.25 4.79 5.61
CA LYS A 138 28.01 3.40 5.25
C LYS A 138 28.99 2.52 6.04
N ASN A 139 28.47 1.58 6.84
CA ASN A 139 29.25 0.40 7.22
C ASN A 139 29.69 -0.28 5.91
N GLU A 140 31.01 -0.44 5.74
CA GLU A 140 31.71 -0.85 4.50
C GLU A 140 31.42 -2.28 4.01
N SER A 141 30.29 -2.88 4.39
CA SER A 141 29.96 -4.29 4.16
C SER A 141 28.67 -4.52 3.38
N VAL A 142 28.23 -3.56 2.56
CA VAL A 142 27.09 -3.77 1.64
C VAL A 142 27.63 -4.09 0.26
N ASP A 143 27.40 -5.33 -0.18
CA ASP A 143 27.76 -5.83 -1.51
C ASP A 143 27.32 -4.88 -2.62
N LYS A 144 28.25 -4.60 -3.55
CA LYS A 144 28.03 -3.70 -4.70
C LYS A 144 26.94 -4.16 -5.67
N GLY A 145 26.37 -5.35 -5.48
CA GLY A 145 25.33 -5.94 -6.34
C GLY A 145 23.89 -5.57 -5.97
N THR A 146 23.65 -4.89 -4.84
CA THR A 146 22.29 -4.64 -4.32
C THR A 146 21.96 -3.15 -4.22
N GLN A 147 22.58 -2.31 -5.06
CA GLN A 147 22.27 -0.88 -5.11
C GLN A 147 21.17 -0.58 -6.13
N PRO A 148 20.23 0.31 -5.80
CA PRO A 148 19.20 0.72 -6.75
C PRO A 148 19.82 1.43 -7.95
N GLU A 149 19.35 1.12 -9.17
CA GLU A 149 19.85 1.76 -10.39
C GLU A 149 19.38 3.20 -10.53
N LYS A 150 18.25 3.55 -9.90
CA LYS A 150 17.74 4.92 -9.80
C LYS A 150 17.57 5.28 -8.34
N LEU A 151 18.21 6.38 -7.94
CA LEU A 151 18.00 7.00 -6.63
C LEU A 151 16.98 8.13 -6.74
N LEU A 152 16.23 8.34 -5.67
CA LEU A 152 15.22 9.37 -5.52
C LEU A 152 15.75 10.46 -4.59
N THR A 153 15.57 11.73 -4.95
CA THR A 153 15.80 12.83 -4.00
C THR A 153 14.56 13.01 -3.14
N SER A 154 14.69 13.31 -1.84
CA SER A 154 13.54 13.57 -0.95
C SER A 154 12.64 14.73 -1.42
N SER A 155 13.17 15.62 -2.27
CA SER A 155 12.43 16.71 -2.92
C SER A 155 11.59 16.28 -4.12
N SER A 156 11.83 15.09 -4.69
CA SER A 156 11.03 14.54 -5.78
C SER A 156 9.69 14.00 -5.27
N PHE A 157 8.69 13.88 -6.14
CA PHE A 157 7.36 13.39 -5.75
C PHE A 157 7.41 12.01 -5.08
N LEU A 158 8.01 11.02 -5.76
CA LEU A 158 8.16 9.67 -5.20
C LEU A 158 9.12 9.64 -4.01
N GLY A 159 10.20 10.42 -4.06
CA GLY A 159 11.16 10.47 -2.95
C GLY A 159 10.55 11.07 -1.68
N ARG A 160 9.63 12.04 -1.80
CA ARG A 160 8.89 12.59 -0.66
C ARG A 160 7.96 11.56 -0.04
N PHE A 161 7.26 10.77 -0.86
CA PHE A 161 6.45 9.65 -0.38
C PHE A 161 7.31 8.64 0.39
N VAL A 162 8.42 8.18 -0.20
CA VAL A 162 9.34 7.23 0.43
C VAL A 162 9.92 7.79 1.74
N TYR A 163 10.35 9.05 1.74
CA TYR A 163 10.87 9.74 2.93
C TYR A 163 9.84 9.80 4.06
N ASN A 164 8.59 10.15 3.76
CA ASN A 164 7.52 10.20 4.74
C ASN A 164 7.23 8.81 5.34
N ILE A 165 7.25 7.76 4.51
CA ILE A 165 7.05 6.38 4.96
C ILE A 165 8.20 5.92 5.86
N ALA A 166 9.44 6.21 5.47
CA ALA A 166 10.61 5.86 6.26
C ALA A 166 10.59 6.51 7.65
N ILE A 167 10.33 7.81 7.74
CA ILE A 167 10.22 8.52 9.02
C ILE A 167 9.05 7.98 9.84
N ALA A 168 7.89 7.78 9.22
CA ALA A 168 6.72 7.26 9.92
C ALA A 168 6.98 5.87 10.49
N PHE A 169 7.76 5.03 9.80
CA PHE A 169 8.15 3.72 10.27
C PHE A 169 9.20 3.77 11.39
N GLU A 170 10.19 4.67 11.30
CA GLU A 170 11.21 4.85 12.35
C GLU A 170 10.63 5.30 13.70
N VAL A 171 9.54 6.07 13.67
CA VAL A 171 8.85 6.56 14.87
C VAL A 171 7.74 5.60 15.34
N LEU A 172 7.45 4.54 14.57
CA LEU A 172 6.38 3.60 14.89
C LEU A 172 6.73 2.76 16.12
N VAL A 173 5.80 2.66 17.07
CA VAL A 173 5.97 1.79 18.24
C VAL A 173 5.94 0.33 17.80
N PHE A 174 6.66 -0.53 18.52
CA PHE A 174 6.72 -1.97 18.21
C PHE A 174 5.33 -2.61 18.14
N ASP A 175 4.43 -2.28 19.07
CA ASP A 175 3.07 -2.82 19.10
C ASP A 175 2.27 -2.44 17.84
N ASP A 176 2.40 -1.20 17.38
CA ASP A 176 1.78 -0.73 16.14
C ASP A 176 2.40 -1.37 14.90
N THR A 177 3.70 -1.70 14.96
CA THR A 177 4.42 -2.43 13.91
C THR A 177 3.93 -3.87 13.79
N VAL A 178 3.73 -4.56 14.92
CA VAL A 178 3.15 -5.91 14.97
C VAL A 178 1.72 -5.90 14.43
N GLU A 179 0.94 -4.88 14.77
CA GLU A 179 -0.42 -4.71 14.28
C GLU A 179 -0.44 -4.50 12.75
N LEU A 180 0.38 -3.57 12.25
CA LEU A 180 0.53 -3.31 10.82
C LEU A 180 0.91 -4.58 10.06
N TRP A 181 1.82 -5.39 10.62
CA TRP A 181 2.18 -6.69 10.06
C TRP A 181 0.98 -7.67 10.02
N ASN A 182 0.22 -7.78 11.11
CA ASN A 182 -0.94 -8.67 11.15
C ASN A 182 -2.03 -8.25 10.15
N THR A 183 -2.28 -6.94 10.01
CA THR A 183 -3.21 -6.42 9.00
C THR A 183 -2.66 -6.62 7.58
N PHE A 184 -1.35 -6.47 7.38
CA PHE A 184 -0.70 -6.79 6.10
C PHE A 184 -0.88 -8.26 5.69
N LEU A 185 -0.74 -9.20 6.64
CA LEU A 185 -1.01 -10.61 6.39
C LEU A 185 -2.45 -10.85 5.91
N LYS A 186 -3.44 -10.19 6.51
CA LYS A 186 -4.84 -10.28 6.09
C LYS A 186 -5.06 -9.65 4.70
N TYR A 187 -4.46 -8.48 4.48
CA TYR A 187 -4.59 -7.72 3.23
C TYR A 187 -4.03 -8.45 2.02
N ARG A 188 -2.86 -9.10 2.15
CA ARG A 188 -2.27 -9.87 1.03
C ARG A 188 -3.05 -11.14 0.72
N GLU A 189 -3.67 -11.77 1.73
CA GLU A 189 -4.36 -13.07 1.60
C GLU A 189 -5.46 -13.03 0.52
N GLU A 190 -6.08 -11.86 0.32
CA GLU A 190 -7.07 -11.63 -0.73
C GLU A 190 -6.59 -12.02 -2.14
N THR A 191 -5.27 -11.98 -2.37
CA THR A 191 -4.64 -12.26 -3.66
C THR A 191 -3.93 -13.60 -3.75
N LYS A 192 -4.09 -14.47 -2.74
CA LYS A 192 -3.41 -15.77 -2.68
C LYS A 192 -3.67 -16.66 -3.89
N GLU A 193 -4.92 -16.73 -4.32
CA GLU A 193 -5.32 -17.52 -5.49
C GLU A 193 -4.68 -16.95 -6.77
N LEU A 194 -4.70 -15.63 -6.94
CA LEU A 194 -4.10 -14.96 -8.09
C LEU A 194 -2.58 -15.19 -8.15
N TRP A 195 -1.89 -15.04 -7.00
CA TRP A 195 -0.46 -15.28 -6.90
C TRP A 195 -0.09 -16.75 -7.19
N SER A 196 -0.87 -17.69 -6.67
CA SER A 196 -0.68 -19.13 -6.92
C SER A 196 -0.85 -19.48 -8.40
N ASN A 197 -1.85 -18.88 -9.06
CA ASN A 197 -2.09 -19.08 -10.48
C ASN A 197 -0.97 -18.50 -11.37
N LEU A 198 -0.40 -17.34 -10.99
CA LEU A 198 0.65 -16.66 -11.76
C LEU A 198 2.04 -17.31 -11.64
N ASN A 199 2.31 -18.00 -10.53
CA ASN A 199 3.57 -18.73 -10.33
C ASN A 199 3.46 -20.23 -10.68
N GLY A 200 2.27 -20.70 -11.05
CA GLY A 200 1.97 -22.11 -11.22
C GLY A 200 1.90 -22.85 -9.88
N HIS A 201 1.32 -24.05 -9.88
CA HIS A 201 1.24 -24.93 -8.70
C HIS A 201 2.63 -25.38 -8.16
N GLU A 202 3.74 -24.88 -8.71
CA GLU A 202 5.11 -25.09 -8.21
C GLU A 202 5.47 -24.22 -7.00
N VAL A 203 4.52 -23.46 -6.45
CA VAL A 203 4.65 -23.04 -5.05
C VAL A 203 4.54 -24.32 -4.20
N ARG A 204 5.69 -24.96 -3.98
CA ARG A 204 5.91 -25.80 -2.80
C ARG A 204 5.27 -25.04 -1.66
N GLN A 205 4.24 -25.62 -1.03
CA GLN A 205 3.68 -25.13 0.21
C GLN A 205 4.86 -24.72 1.07
N SER A 206 5.08 -23.41 1.19
CA SER A 206 6.13 -22.92 2.07
C SER A 206 5.74 -23.47 3.43
N HIS A 207 6.64 -24.19 4.09
CA HIS A 207 6.41 -24.73 5.44
C HIS A 207 6.07 -23.62 6.47
N HIS A 208 6.02 -22.34 6.05
CA HIS A 208 5.58 -21.18 6.80
C HIS A 208 4.12 -20.75 6.58
N ASP A 209 3.32 -21.48 5.80
CA ASP A 209 1.84 -21.45 5.93
C ASP A 209 1.37 -22.08 7.25
N GLU A 210 2.31 -22.50 8.11
CA GLU A 210 2.01 -22.86 9.49
C GLU A 210 1.65 -21.57 10.25
N PRO A 211 0.40 -21.45 10.74
CA PRO A 211 -0.06 -20.25 11.41
C PRO A 211 0.87 -20.00 12.61
N GLN A 212 1.50 -18.81 12.69
CA GLN A 212 2.45 -18.36 13.75
C GLN A 212 2.91 -19.48 14.69
N THR A 213 4.18 -19.91 14.57
CA THR A 213 4.74 -21.03 15.35
C THR A 213 4.28 -20.93 16.81
N GLN A 214 3.86 -22.04 17.42
CA GLN A 214 3.21 -22.04 18.75
C GLN A 214 3.94 -21.19 19.80
N TRP A 215 5.28 -21.13 19.73
CA TRP A 215 6.10 -20.30 20.59
C TRP A 215 6.02 -18.79 20.29
N GLN A 216 5.86 -18.36 19.04
CA GLN A 216 5.65 -16.95 18.68
C GLN A 216 4.33 -16.44 19.27
N ARG A 217 3.27 -17.25 19.15
CA ARG A 217 1.99 -16.97 19.84
C ARG A 217 2.16 -16.98 21.35
N GLN A 218 2.92 -17.93 21.89
CA GLN A 218 3.18 -18.00 23.33
C GLN A 218 3.93 -16.76 23.82
N VAL A 219 4.94 -16.27 23.08
CA VAL A 219 5.71 -15.08 23.43
C VAL A 219 4.84 -13.82 23.36
N LEU A 220 4.06 -13.66 22.28
CA LEU A 220 3.12 -12.55 22.09
C LEU A 220 1.94 -12.59 23.09
N ARG A 221 1.59 -13.78 23.61
CA ARG A 221 0.56 -13.95 24.65
C ARG A 221 1.11 -13.65 26.02
N ASN A 222 2.30 -14.15 26.32
CA ASN A 222 3.00 -13.90 27.58
C ASN A 222 3.42 -12.43 27.74
N SER A 223 3.59 -11.70 26.65
CA SER A 223 3.81 -10.24 26.67
C SER A 223 2.53 -9.44 26.93
N GLY A 224 1.35 -10.08 26.99
CA GLY A 224 0.06 -9.40 27.15
C GLY A 224 -0.48 -8.75 25.87
N LEU A 225 0.20 -8.92 24.73
CA LEU A 225 -0.16 -8.28 23.46
C LEU A 225 -1.29 -8.99 22.71
N LEU A 226 -1.43 -10.31 22.86
CA LEU A 226 -2.49 -11.10 22.21
C LEU A 226 -3.84 -11.06 22.97
N ASP A 227 -3.82 -10.97 24.30
CA ASP A 227 -5.05 -11.07 25.13
C ASP A 227 -5.98 -9.85 24.96
N ALA A 228 -5.54 -8.77 24.30
CA ALA A 228 -6.36 -7.60 23.99
C ALA A 228 -7.05 -7.62 22.61
N ARG A 229 -6.70 -8.54 21.69
CA ARG A 229 -6.99 -8.35 20.24
C ARG A 229 -7.38 -9.60 19.45
N VAL A 230 -7.48 -10.78 20.06
CA VAL A 230 -8.05 -11.97 19.38
C VAL A 230 -9.54 -12.06 19.66
N ASP A 231 -10.29 -11.08 19.19
CA ASP A 231 -11.69 -11.31 18.86
C ASP A 231 -11.84 -11.09 17.35
N GLY A 232 -12.76 -11.80 16.70
CA GLY A 232 -12.85 -11.96 15.25
C GLY A 232 -13.19 -10.70 14.43
N SER A 233 -12.82 -9.51 14.91
CA SER A 233 -13.07 -8.23 14.29
C SER A 233 -12.07 -7.94 13.14
N ARG A 234 -12.56 -7.24 12.11
CA ARG A 234 -11.75 -6.85 10.95
C ARG A 234 -10.86 -5.68 11.34
N GLN A 235 -9.77 -5.96 12.05
CA GLN A 235 -8.85 -4.93 12.48
C GLN A 235 -8.12 -4.32 11.26
N GLN A 236 -8.43 -3.06 10.96
CA GLN A 236 -7.84 -2.30 9.85
C GLN A 236 -6.89 -1.23 10.40
N VAL A 237 -5.69 -1.18 9.83
CA VAL A 237 -4.70 -0.14 10.11
C VAL A 237 -4.84 0.96 9.07
N ILE A 238 -5.26 2.13 9.53
CA ILE A 238 -5.60 3.29 8.70
C ILE A 238 -4.63 4.44 9.00
N SER A 239 -4.18 5.11 7.95
CA SER A 239 -3.40 6.35 8.03
C SER A 239 -4.29 7.51 8.50
N GLN A 240 -3.89 8.19 9.57
CA GLN A 240 -4.58 9.37 10.09
C GLN A 240 -4.61 10.50 9.07
N ILE A 241 -3.52 10.70 8.31
CA ILE A 241 -3.48 11.71 7.24
C ILE A 241 -4.50 11.40 6.15
N ASP A 242 -4.57 10.16 5.71
CA ASP A 242 -5.45 9.76 4.60
C ASP A 242 -6.91 9.87 5.03
N LEU A 243 -7.22 9.46 6.28
CA LEU A 243 -8.54 9.63 6.88
C LEU A 243 -8.93 11.11 7.02
N ALA A 244 -8.00 11.98 7.44
CA ALA A 244 -8.26 13.41 7.53
C ALA A 244 -8.52 14.03 6.15
N GLN A 245 -7.74 13.67 5.13
CA GLN A 245 -7.93 14.14 3.75
C GLN A 245 -9.26 13.66 3.17
N MET A 246 -9.64 12.41 3.41
CA MET A 246 -10.94 11.85 3.01
C MET A 246 -12.10 12.64 3.63
N LEU A 247 -12.03 12.90 4.94
CA LEU A 247 -13.06 13.68 5.64
C LEU A 247 -13.13 15.13 5.13
N GLU A 248 -11.99 15.76 4.85
CA GLU A 248 -11.95 17.11 4.28
C GLU A 248 -12.62 17.16 2.90
N GLN A 249 -12.32 16.19 2.01
CA GLN A 249 -12.99 16.07 0.72
C GLN A 249 -14.49 15.84 0.87
N GLN A 250 -14.91 15.01 1.82
CA GLN A 250 -16.34 14.79 2.08
C GLN A 250 -17.03 16.08 2.53
N VAL A 251 -16.39 16.88 3.39
CA VAL A 251 -16.90 18.20 3.80
C VAL A 251 -16.99 19.14 2.60
N GLN A 252 -15.98 19.18 1.73
CA GLN A 252 -16.01 20.01 0.52
C GLN A 252 -17.13 19.62 -0.45
N ILE A 253 -17.34 18.31 -0.65
CA ILE A 253 -18.48 17.79 -1.44
C ILE A 253 -19.79 18.27 -0.80
N MET A 254 -19.97 18.07 0.52
CA MET A 254 -21.18 18.50 1.23
C MET A 254 -21.44 20.00 1.13
N GLN A 255 -20.39 20.83 1.24
CA GLN A 255 -20.53 22.29 1.10
C GLN A 255 -20.92 22.69 -0.33
N LYS A 256 -20.33 22.05 -1.34
CA LYS A 256 -20.63 22.30 -2.75
C LYS A 256 -22.06 21.93 -3.13
N TYR A 257 -22.60 20.85 -2.55
CA TYR A 257 -23.94 20.33 -2.84
C TYR A 257 -24.97 20.66 -1.75
N SER A 258 -24.63 21.50 -0.77
CA SER A 258 -25.59 21.95 0.23
C SER A 258 -26.69 22.73 -0.47
N PRO A 259 -27.98 22.36 -0.29
CA PRO A 259 -29.06 23.17 -0.83
C PRO A 259 -28.97 24.59 -0.24
N PRO A 260 -29.29 25.63 -1.03
CA PRO A 260 -29.34 26.99 -0.50
C PRO A 260 -30.31 27.03 0.68
N PRO A 261 -30.04 27.87 1.70
CA PRO A 261 -30.92 27.98 2.85
C PRO A 261 -32.34 28.33 2.37
N PRO A 262 -33.39 27.73 2.96
CA PRO A 262 -34.77 28.00 2.57
C PRO A 262 -35.08 29.50 2.71
N GLN A 263 -35.61 30.10 1.65
CA GLN A 263 -35.94 31.53 1.54
C GLN A 263 -37.01 31.99 2.57
N GLU A 264 -37.61 31.07 3.32
CA GLU A 264 -38.56 31.38 4.40
C GLU A 264 -37.92 32.09 5.61
N LEU A 265 -36.58 32.13 5.70
CA LEU A 265 -35.87 32.83 6.78
C LEU A 265 -35.53 34.30 6.46
N GLU A 266 -35.70 34.78 5.22
CA GLU A 266 -35.44 36.19 4.88
C GLU A 266 -36.64 37.12 5.15
N THR A 267 -37.83 36.58 5.42
CA THR A 267 -39.05 37.40 5.63
C THR A 267 -39.41 37.67 7.10
N LYS A 268 -38.57 37.25 8.05
CA LYS A 268 -38.70 37.62 9.48
C LYS A 268 -37.50 38.41 9.99
N ARG A 269 -37.22 39.54 9.34
CA ARG A 269 -36.62 40.71 9.99
C ARG A 269 -37.59 41.88 9.87
N LEU A 270 -38.51 41.95 10.83
CA LEU A 270 -39.20 43.18 11.25
C LEU A 270 -38.79 43.43 12.69
#